data_AF-A0A2G8LN44-F1
#
_entry.id   AF-A0A2G8LN44-F1
#
_cell.length_a   1.000
_cell.length_b   1.000
_cell.length_c   1.000
_cell.angle_alpha   90.00
_cell.angle_beta   90.00
_cell.angle_gamma   90.00
#
_symmetry.space_group_name_H-M   'P 1'
#
loop_
_entity.id
_entity.type
_entity.pdbx_description
1 polymer ?
#
loop_
_entity_poly.entity_id
_entity_poly.type
_entity_poly.pdbx_seq_one_letter_code
_entity_poly.pdbx_strand_id
1 'polypeptide(L)'
;MSINETYKMWDGFIHRDALAYIMLFIAIRTGNWNLRLAALKKSAPLFHAFDRPTYLKLIPRHLVDILQMPDTVLNHLRHGGFVASLKGIRGRHVAADECHEMKINKEVKMAMCKPVPGMMDRIALVLPYRASAIERMKLQIASELSSTVVEKAKTSELLNMEGKVQKFMIKAKETDLALHTPEEDQIPLKTLSGELADPVQREDLSW
;
A
#
# COMPACT_ATOMS: atom_id res chain seq x y z
N MET A 1 -35.19 -5.05 -18.39
CA MET A 1 -33.78 -5.25 -17.96
C MET A 1 -33.70 -6.54 -17.19
N SER A 2 -33.11 -7.59 -17.79
CA SER A 2 -33.09 -8.92 -17.16
C SER A 2 -31.95 -8.98 -16.12
N ILE A 3 -32.23 -9.60 -14.99
CA ILE A 3 -31.31 -9.96 -13.90
C ILE A 3 -30.12 -10.84 -14.39
N ASN A 4 -29.96 -11.10 -15.69
CA ASN A 4 -29.09 -12.16 -16.23
C ASN A 4 -27.70 -11.66 -16.69
N GLU A 5 -27.56 -10.43 -17.20
CA GLU A 5 -26.27 -9.96 -17.75
C GLU A 5 -25.31 -9.47 -16.67
N THR A 6 -25.81 -8.74 -15.68
CA THR A 6 -25.00 -8.30 -14.53
C THR A 6 -24.45 -9.50 -13.74
N TYR A 7 -25.25 -10.55 -13.54
CA TYR A 7 -24.79 -11.75 -12.87
C TYR A 7 -23.73 -12.51 -13.69
N LYS A 8 -23.89 -12.61 -15.02
CA LYS A 8 -22.87 -13.21 -15.90
C LYS A 8 -21.57 -12.40 -15.91
N MET A 9 -21.66 -11.07 -15.87
CA MET A 9 -20.49 -10.20 -15.74
C MET A 9 -19.76 -10.47 -14.42
N TRP A 10 -20.47 -10.45 -13.29
CA TRP A 10 -19.85 -10.71 -11.98
C TRP A 10 -19.32 -12.14 -11.83
N ASP A 11 -20.02 -13.13 -12.37
CA ASP A 11 -19.56 -14.51 -12.40
C ASP A 11 -18.26 -14.65 -13.23
N GLY A 12 -18.23 -14.04 -14.41
CA GLY A 12 -17.04 -13.96 -15.25
C GLY A 12 -15.89 -13.25 -14.54
N PHE A 13 -16.16 -12.10 -13.92
CA PHE A 13 -15.17 -11.34 -13.16
C PHE A 13 -14.61 -12.16 -11.99
N ILE A 14 -15.44 -12.80 -11.18
CA ILE A 14 -14.98 -13.59 -10.02
C ILE A 14 -14.10 -14.76 -10.46
N HIS A 15 -14.55 -15.52 -11.47
CA HIS A 15 -13.89 -16.77 -11.86
C HIS A 15 -12.73 -16.58 -12.84
N ARG A 16 -12.64 -15.43 -13.53
CA ARG A 16 -11.56 -15.14 -14.49
C ARG A 16 -10.60 -14.08 -13.96
N ASP A 17 -11.11 -12.93 -13.54
CA ASP A 17 -10.29 -11.75 -13.26
C ASP A 17 -9.91 -11.65 -11.78
N ALA A 18 -10.86 -11.81 -10.87
CA ALA A 18 -10.64 -11.76 -9.43
C ALA A 18 -10.02 -13.06 -8.89
N LEU A 19 -10.05 -14.16 -9.63
CA LEU A 19 -9.55 -15.45 -9.18
C LEU A 19 -8.07 -15.39 -8.78
N ALA A 20 -7.25 -14.60 -9.50
CA ALA A 20 -5.85 -14.41 -9.15
C ALA A 20 -5.69 -13.74 -7.77
N TYR A 21 -6.55 -12.76 -7.44
CA TYR A 21 -6.59 -12.11 -6.14
C TYR A 21 -7.07 -13.05 -5.04
N ILE A 22 -8.10 -13.86 -5.31
CA ILE A 22 -8.60 -14.88 -4.37
C ILE A 22 -7.51 -15.91 -4.07
N MET A 23 -6.81 -16.39 -5.09
CA MET A 23 -5.68 -17.32 -4.93
C MET A 23 -4.54 -16.68 -4.11
N LEU A 24 -4.21 -15.42 -4.37
CA LEU A 24 -3.19 -14.69 -3.61
C LEU A 24 -3.59 -14.52 -2.14
N PHE A 25 -4.85 -14.17 -1.88
CA PHE A 25 -5.40 -14.09 -0.53
C PHE A 25 -5.28 -15.43 0.19
N ILE A 26 -5.74 -16.52 -0.41
CA ILE A 26 -5.65 -17.87 0.18
C ILE A 26 -4.18 -18.27 0.40
N ALA A 27 -3.29 -17.96 -0.54
CA ALA A 27 -1.86 -18.24 -0.42
C ALA A 27 -1.26 -17.55 0.81
N ILE A 28 -1.60 -16.27 1.04
CA ILE A 28 -1.18 -15.52 2.22
C ILE A 28 -1.75 -16.17 3.47
N ARG A 29 -3.08 -16.40 3.55
CA ARG A 29 -3.72 -16.97 4.75
C ARG A 29 -3.20 -18.34 5.14
N THR A 30 -2.76 -19.13 4.16
CA THR A 30 -2.25 -20.49 4.35
C THR A 30 -0.73 -20.59 4.41
N GLY A 31 0.01 -19.53 4.07
CA GLY A 31 1.47 -19.58 3.93
C GLY A 31 1.94 -20.44 2.75
N ASN A 32 1.10 -20.66 1.73
CA ASN A 32 1.42 -21.52 0.60
C ASN A 32 2.17 -20.75 -0.50
N TRP A 33 3.49 -20.92 -0.54
CA TRP A 33 4.36 -20.25 -1.50
C TRP A 33 4.06 -20.58 -2.97
N ASN A 34 3.81 -21.84 -3.28
CA ASN A 34 3.56 -22.28 -4.65
C ASN A 34 2.24 -21.68 -5.17
N LEU A 35 1.23 -21.61 -4.30
CA LEU A 35 -0.03 -20.94 -4.62
C LEU A 35 0.16 -19.43 -4.84
N ARG A 36 1.01 -18.77 -4.03
CA ARG A 36 1.37 -17.36 -4.24
C ARG A 36 2.03 -17.16 -5.61
N LEU A 37 2.98 -18.01 -5.97
CA LEU A 37 3.68 -17.89 -7.25
C LEU A 37 2.72 -18.11 -8.44
N ALA A 38 1.82 -19.09 -8.35
CA ALA A 38 0.79 -19.32 -9.35
C ALA A 38 -0.19 -18.14 -9.45
N ALA A 39 -0.59 -17.56 -8.33
CA ALA A 39 -1.45 -16.38 -8.28
C ALA A 39 -0.79 -15.16 -8.95
N LEU A 40 0.48 -14.88 -8.67
CA LEU A 40 1.24 -13.78 -9.29
C LEU A 40 1.40 -13.96 -10.80
N LYS A 41 1.64 -15.20 -11.26
CA LYS A 41 1.70 -15.49 -12.71
C LYS A 41 0.34 -15.24 -13.38
N LYS A 42 -0.75 -15.62 -12.71
CA LYS A 42 -2.12 -15.37 -13.20
C LYS A 42 -2.52 -13.89 -13.15
N SER A 43 -1.97 -13.11 -12.22
CA SER A 43 -2.27 -11.69 -12.12
C SER A 43 -1.48 -10.84 -13.12
N ALA A 44 -0.33 -11.34 -13.61
CA ALA A 44 0.53 -10.58 -14.52
C ALA A 44 -0.20 -9.98 -15.74
N PRO A 45 -1.10 -10.68 -16.46
CA PRO A 45 -1.85 -10.08 -17.57
C PRO A 45 -2.84 -8.99 -17.13
N LEU A 46 -3.45 -9.15 -15.96
CA LEU A 46 -4.39 -8.15 -15.41
C LEU A 46 -3.66 -6.88 -15.04
N PHE A 47 -2.55 -7.01 -14.30
CA PHE A 47 -1.72 -5.86 -13.99
C PHE A 47 -1.19 -5.23 -15.29
N HIS A 48 -0.73 -6.01 -16.26
CA HIS A 48 -0.32 -5.49 -17.57
C HIS A 48 -1.41 -4.66 -18.27
N ALA A 49 -2.68 -5.07 -18.19
CA ALA A 49 -3.79 -4.36 -18.82
C ALA A 49 -4.20 -3.05 -18.11
N PHE A 50 -3.99 -2.97 -16.78
CA PHE A 50 -4.45 -1.84 -15.96
C PHE A 50 -3.32 -1.01 -15.35
N ASP A 51 -2.05 -1.37 -15.56
CA ASP A 51 -0.93 -0.67 -14.96
C ASP A 51 -0.55 0.62 -15.68
N ARG A 52 0.01 1.54 -14.90
CA ARG A 52 0.77 2.65 -15.47
C ARG A 52 2.10 2.12 -16.05
N PRO A 53 2.65 2.74 -17.11
CA PRO A 53 3.87 2.30 -17.82
C PRO A 53 5.05 1.88 -16.93
N THR A 54 5.16 2.46 -15.75
CA THR A 54 6.23 2.21 -14.77
C THR A 54 6.08 0.88 -14.01
N TYR A 55 4.85 0.43 -13.75
CA TYR A 55 4.56 -0.73 -12.89
C TYR A 55 4.44 -2.05 -13.66
N LEU A 56 4.19 -1.95 -14.96
CA LEU A 56 4.14 -3.05 -15.94
C LEU A 56 5.30 -4.05 -15.85
N LYS A 57 6.49 -3.58 -15.44
CA LYS A 57 7.70 -4.41 -15.34
C LYS A 57 7.90 -5.01 -13.95
N LEU A 58 7.20 -4.55 -12.91
CA LEU A 58 7.46 -4.98 -11.54
C LEU A 58 7.15 -6.46 -11.33
N ILE A 59 6.02 -6.98 -11.82
CA ILE A 59 5.69 -8.40 -11.62
C ILE A 59 6.67 -9.33 -12.35
N PRO A 60 6.95 -9.13 -13.66
CA PRO A 60 7.96 -9.94 -14.35
C PRO A 60 9.34 -9.82 -13.70
N ARG A 61 9.74 -8.60 -13.30
CA ARG A 61 11.03 -8.35 -12.66
C ARG A 61 11.12 -9.06 -11.31
N HIS A 62 10.09 -8.94 -10.48
CA HIS A 62 9.99 -9.63 -9.19
C HIS A 62 10.05 -11.15 -9.34
N LEU A 63 9.38 -11.72 -10.35
CA LEU A 63 9.47 -13.15 -10.63
C LEU A 63 10.89 -13.58 -11.03
N VAL A 64 11.59 -12.78 -11.84
CA VAL A 64 13.00 -13.02 -12.20
C VAL A 64 13.90 -12.91 -10.96
N ASP A 65 13.72 -11.89 -10.15
CA ASP A 65 14.51 -11.68 -8.94
C ASP A 65 14.31 -12.85 -7.96
N ILE A 66 13.08 -13.35 -7.79
CA ILE A 66 12.80 -14.57 -7.01
C ILE A 66 13.55 -15.78 -7.57
N LEU A 67 13.57 -15.99 -8.89
CA LEU A 67 14.24 -17.14 -9.51
C LEU A 67 15.77 -17.09 -9.34
N GLN A 68 16.33 -15.92 -9.09
CA GLN A 68 17.77 -15.72 -8.85
C GLN A 68 18.15 -15.76 -7.37
N MET A 69 17.19 -15.91 -6.45
CA MET A 69 17.47 -15.95 -5.02
C MET A 69 18.23 -17.23 -4.64
N PRO A 70 19.11 -17.16 -3.61
CA PRO A 70 19.76 -18.34 -3.06
C PRO A 70 18.74 -19.40 -2.60
N ASP A 71 19.10 -20.67 -2.72
CA ASP A 71 18.23 -21.79 -2.32
C ASP A 71 17.82 -21.74 -0.85
N THR A 72 18.69 -21.19 0.02
CA THR A 72 18.38 -20.97 1.44
C THR A 72 17.19 -20.05 1.63
N VAL A 73 17.13 -18.95 0.85
CA VAL A 73 16.03 -17.97 0.86
C VAL A 73 14.78 -18.59 0.24
N LEU A 74 14.91 -19.27 -0.90
CA LEU A 74 13.77 -19.96 -1.54
C LEU A 74 13.16 -21.02 -0.63
N ASN A 75 13.99 -21.76 0.11
CA ASN A 75 13.52 -22.72 1.10
C ASN A 75 12.82 -22.01 2.25
N HIS A 76 13.33 -20.90 2.76
CA HIS A 76 12.64 -20.11 3.79
C HIS A 76 11.25 -19.65 3.31
N LEU A 77 11.16 -19.14 2.08
CA LEU A 77 9.90 -18.69 1.48
C LEU A 77 8.91 -19.85 1.27
N ARG A 78 9.39 -21.02 0.81
CA ARG A 78 8.58 -22.24 0.67
C ARG A 78 7.98 -22.72 2.00
N HIS A 79 8.67 -22.47 3.11
CA HIS A 79 8.20 -22.77 4.46
C HIS A 79 7.36 -21.65 5.08
N GLY A 80 6.91 -20.66 4.29
CA GLY A 80 6.02 -19.60 4.74
C GLY A 80 6.73 -18.34 5.23
N GLY A 81 8.03 -18.17 4.97
CA GLY A 81 8.79 -16.97 5.35
C GLY A 81 8.32 -15.64 4.74
N PHE A 82 7.32 -15.67 3.85
CA PHE A 82 6.68 -14.50 3.25
C PHE A 82 5.41 -14.06 3.99
N VAL A 83 5.02 -14.78 5.04
CA VAL A 83 3.86 -14.46 5.87
C VAL A 83 4.23 -14.48 7.34
N ALA A 84 3.47 -13.78 8.17
CA ALA A 84 3.60 -13.87 9.62
C ALA A 84 2.32 -14.40 10.26
N SER A 85 2.47 -15.08 11.40
CA SER A 85 1.36 -15.47 12.26
C SER A 85 1.76 -15.36 13.72
N LEU A 86 1.00 -14.58 14.49
CA LEU A 86 1.25 -14.39 15.93
C LEU A 86 1.04 -15.65 16.76
N LYS A 87 0.20 -16.57 16.29
CA LYS A 87 -0.20 -17.78 17.04
C LYS A 87 0.11 -19.09 16.30
N GLY A 88 0.73 -19.02 15.12
CA GLY A 88 0.97 -20.19 14.26
C GLY A 88 -0.31 -20.86 13.73
N ILE A 89 -1.48 -20.24 13.88
CA ILE A 89 -2.76 -20.85 13.47
C ILE A 89 -2.91 -20.77 11.95
N ARG A 90 -3.11 -21.94 11.32
CA ARG A 90 -3.36 -22.04 9.87
C ARG A 90 -4.61 -21.23 9.48
N GLY A 91 -4.55 -20.57 8.33
CA GLY A 91 -5.64 -19.70 7.85
C GLY A 91 -5.67 -18.31 8.52
N ARG A 92 -4.75 -18.02 9.45
CA ARG A 92 -4.66 -16.74 10.17
C ARG A 92 -3.37 -15.95 9.92
N HIS A 93 -2.64 -16.32 8.88
CA HIS A 93 -1.43 -15.62 8.47
C HIS A 93 -1.75 -14.30 7.76
N VAL A 94 -0.81 -13.37 7.82
CA VAL A 94 -0.85 -12.06 7.15
C VAL A 94 0.43 -11.88 6.34
N ALA A 95 0.38 -11.06 5.29
CA ALA A 95 1.57 -10.79 4.50
C ALA A 95 2.61 -10.08 5.38
N ALA A 96 3.89 -10.46 5.26
CA ALA A 96 4.94 -10.02 6.18
C ALA A 96 5.15 -8.49 6.15
N ASP A 97 5.08 -7.89 4.97
CA ASP A 97 5.11 -6.44 4.74
C ASP A 97 3.93 -5.73 5.44
N GLU A 98 2.73 -6.29 5.36
CA GLU A 98 1.51 -5.69 5.94
C GLU A 98 1.37 -5.85 7.46
N CYS A 99 2.25 -6.62 8.11
CA CYS A 99 2.08 -7.01 9.52
C CYS A 99 2.03 -5.83 10.48
N HIS A 100 2.93 -4.86 10.26
CA HIS A 100 3.08 -3.71 11.14
C HIS A 100 1.90 -2.74 10.99
N GLU A 101 1.46 -2.48 9.76
CA GLU A 101 0.28 -1.65 9.46
C GLU A 101 -1.01 -2.27 10.00
N MET A 102 -1.22 -3.58 9.80
CA MET A 102 -2.40 -4.27 10.31
C MET A 102 -2.49 -4.24 11.84
N LYS A 103 -1.35 -4.31 12.55
CA LYS A 103 -1.33 -4.28 14.00
C LYS A 103 -1.74 -2.90 14.53
N ILE A 104 -1.21 -1.83 13.94
CA ILE A 104 -1.57 -0.45 14.29
C ILE A 104 -3.06 -0.22 14.00
N ASN A 105 -3.51 -0.53 12.78
CA ASN A 105 -4.90 -0.38 12.37
C ASN A 105 -5.87 -1.15 13.27
N LYS A 106 -5.49 -2.38 13.67
CA LYS A 106 -6.29 -3.16 14.61
C LYS A 106 -6.38 -2.52 15.98
N GLU A 107 -5.27 -2.02 16.53
CA GLU A 107 -5.26 -1.41 17.85
C GLU A 107 -6.08 -0.12 17.88
N VAL A 108 -5.94 0.74 16.87
CA VAL A 108 -6.74 1.96 16.72
C VAL A 108 -8.23 1.60 16.61
N LYS A 109 -8.60 0.66 15.73
CA LYS A 109 -10.00 0.21 15.59
C LYS A 109 -10.56 -0.40 16.87
N MET A 110 -9.78 -1.22 17.57
CA MET A 110 -10.21 -1.82 18.85
C MET A 110 -10.42 -0.78 19.94
N ALA A 111 -9.60 0.27 19.97
CA ALA A 111 -9.73 1.37 20.91
C ALA A 111 -10.96 2.24 20.64
N MET A 112 -11.29 2.46 19.35
CA MET A 112 -12.48 3.20 18.94
C MET A 112 -13.77 2.39 19.13
N CYS A 113 -13.79 1.11 18.73
CA CYS A 113 -15.01 0.29 18.73
C CYS A 113 -15.31 -0.37 20.09
N LYS A 114 -14.33 -0.48 20.98
CA LYS A 114 -14.51 -0.97 22.36
C LYS A 114 -13.77 -0.04 23.32
N PRO A 115 -14.32 1.15 23.62
CA PRO A 115 -13.71 2.06 24.57
C PRO A 115 -13.77 1.44 25.96
N VAL A 116 -12.71 0.73 26.34
CA VAL A 116 -12.44 0.43 27.74
C VAL A 116 -11.88 1.71 28.34
N PRO A 117 -12.41 2.22 29.48
CA PRO A 117 -11.89 3.41 30.12
C PRO A 117 -10.36 3.33 30.28
N GLY A 118 -9.63 4.34 29.80
CA GLY A 118 -8.16 4.42 29.85
C GLY A 118 -7.39 3.73 28.72
N MET A 119 -8.04 3.04 27.77
CA MET A 119 -7.32 2.41 26.65
C MET A 119 -6.86 3.44 25.59
N MET A 120 -7.67 4.48 25.34
CA MET A 120 -7.27 5.61 24.50
C MET A 120 -6.14 6.42 25.14
N ASP A 121 -6.19 6.66 26.46
CA ASP A 121 -5.12 7.34 27.18
C ASP A 121 -3.81 6.54 27.10
N ARG A 122 -3.87 5.22 27.28
CA ARG A 122 -2.70 4.37 27.05
C ARG A 122 -2.18 4.51 25.63
N ILE A 123 -3.01 4.40 24.61
CA ILE A 123 -2.57 4.50 23.21
C ILE A 123 -1.94 5.86 22.91
N ALA A 124 -2.55 6.95 23.37
CA ALA A 124 -2.01 8.30 23.26
C ALA A 124 -0.65 8.45 23.97
N LEU A 125 -0.48 7.79 25.12
CA LEU A 125 0.80 7.78 25.85
C LEU A 125 1.89 6.95 25.17
N VAL A 126 1.56 5.83 24.51
CA VAL A 126 2.58 4.96 23.87
C VAL A 126 2.90 5.32 22.41
N LEU A 127 2.01 6.04 21.72
CA LEU A 127 2.20 6.46 20.32
C LEU A 127 3.50 7.24 20.09
N PRO A 128 3.84 8.27 20.90
CA PRO A 128 5.10 9.00 20.76
C PRO A 128 6.33 8.11 20.96
N TYR A 129 6.25 7.14 21.89
CA TYR A 129 7.34 6.21 22.14
C TYR A 129 7.56 5.26 20.95
N ARG A 130 6.47 4.76 20.36
CA ARG A 130 6.54 3.92 19.14
C ARG A 130 7.10 4.70 17.95
N ALA A 131 6.65 5.94 17.74
CA ALA A 131 7.20 6.82 16.72
C ALA A 131 8.71 7.06 16.93
N SER A 132 9.11 7.33 18.17
CA SER A 132 10.53 7.51 18.53
C SER A 132 11.36 6.24 18.31
N ALA A 133 10.81 5.06 18.60
CA ALA A 133 11.50 3.79 18.37
C ALA A 133 11.71 3.53 16.87
N ILE A 134 10.72 3.86 16.04
CA ILE A 134 10.82 3.77 14.58
C ILE A 134 11.88 4.75 14.05
N GLU A 135 11.91 6.00 14.53
CA GLU A 135 12.95 6.96 14.14
C GLU A 135 14.36 6.51 14.55
N ARG A 136 14.52 5.94 15.75
CA ARG A 136 15.82 5.37 16.18
C ARG A 136 16.24 4.19 15.31
N MET A 137 15.29 3.33 14.93
CA MET A 137 15.56 2.21 14.02
C MET A 137 16.01 2.71 12.64
N LYS A 138 15.35 3.75 12.11
CA LYS A 138 15.78 4.42 10.86
C LYS A 138 17.20 4.97 10.97
N LEU A 139 17.53 5.63 12.08
CA LEU A 139 18.87 6.17 12.32
C LEU A 139 19.93 5.06 12.43
N GLN A 140 19.62 3.94 13.09
CA GLN A 140 20.53 2.80 13.19
C GLN A 140 20.79 2.17 11.82
N ILE A 141 19.74 1.88 11.06
CA ILE A 141 19.85 1.34 9.70
C ILE A 141 20.60 2.32 8.78
N ALA A 142 20.33 3.62 8.89
CA ALA A 142 21.04 4.65 8.14
C ALA A 142 22.52 4.76 8.54
N SER A 143 22.84 4.57 9.83
CA SER A 143 24.22 4.55 10.33
C SER A 143 25.00 3.33 9.83
N GLU A 144 24.33 2.19 9.67
CA GLU A 144 24.93 0.98 9.09
C GLU A 144 25.19 1.14 7.58
N LEU A 145 24.30 1.82 6.84
CA LEU A 145 24.53 2.20 5.44
C LEU A 145 25.55 3.35 5.26
N SER A 146 25.85 4.10 6.33
CA SER A 146 26.70 5.29 6.27
C SER A 146 28.20 4.98 6.12
N SER A 147 28.64 3.73 6.19
CA SER A 147 30.06 3.42 6.06
C SER A 147 30.55 3.38 4.60
N THR A 148 29.69 3.52 3.58
CA THR A 148 30.18 3.39 2.18
C THR A 148 29.53 4.25 1.09
N VAL A 149 28.33 4.86 1.23
CA VAL A 149 27.63 5.41 0.03
C VAL A 149 27.03 6.84 0.17
N VAL A 150 26.90 7.41 1.36
CA VAL A 150 25.95 8.52 1.58
C VAL A 150 26.38 9.91 1.06
N GLU A 151 27.67 10.20 0.85
CA GLU A 151 28.07 11.55 0.41
C GLU A 151 27.81 11.85 -1.08
N LYS A 152 27.70 10.84 -1.95
CA LYS A 152 27.53 11.08 -3.41
C LYS A 152 26.07 11.19 -3.88
N ALA A 153 25.10 10.67 -3.12
CA ALA A 153 23.71 10.59 -3.58
C ALA A 153 22.86 11.84 -3.29
N LYS A 154 23.08 12.51 -2.15
CA LYS A 154 22.21 13.62 -1.69
C LYS A 154 22.24 14.84 -2.61
N THR A 155 23.38 15.15 -3.23
CA THR A 155 23.51 16.30 -4.13
C THR A 155 22.89 16.05 -5.51
N SER A 156 22.84 14.80 -5.96
CA SER A 156 22.37 14.44 -7.30
C SER A 156 20.85 14.39 -7.44
N GLU A 157 20.11 13.95 -6.41
CA GLU A 157 18.65 13.75 -6.52
C GLU A 157 17.85 15.04 -6.26
N LEU A 158 18.32 15.89 -5.34
CA LEU A 158 17.70 17.19 -5.05
C LEU A 158 17.71 18.12 -6.27
N LEU A 159 18.86 18.23 -6.95
CA LEU A 159 18.99 19.01 -8.19
C LEU A 159 18.10 18.47 -9.32
N ASN A 160 17.83 17.17 -9.34
CA ASN A 160 17.03 16.52 -10.39
C ASN A 160 15.52 16.63 -10.15
N MET A 161 15.07 16.80 -8.90
CA MET A 161 13.67 17.04 -8.57
C MET A 161 13.26 18.50 -8.82
N GLU A 162 14.09 19.47 -8.42
CA GLU A 162 13.80 20.89 -8.67
C GLU A 162 13.69 21.20 -10.16
N GLY A 163 14.58 20.64 -10.98
CA GLY A 163 14.53 20.79 -12.44
C GLY A 163 13.30 20.13 -13.08
N LYS A 164 12.74 19.08 -12.48
CA LYS A 164 11.50 18.44 -12.96
C LYS A 164 10.26 19.25 -12.57
N VAL A 165 10.24 19.81 -11.36
CA VAL A 165 9.17 20.70 -10.89
C VAL A 165 9.12 21.98 -11.73
N GLN A 166 10.27 22.61 -12.02
CA GLN A 166 10.29 23.78 -12.91
C GLN A 166 9.77 23.46 -14.32
N LYS A 167 10.19 22.33 -14.91
CA LYS A 167 9.68 21.91 -16.23
C LYS A 167 8.19 21.63 -16.22
N PHE A 168 7.64 21.10 -15.13
CA PHE A 168 6.20 20.89 -14.96
C PHE A 168 5.45 22.24 -14.88
N MET A 169 5.95 23.19 -14.09
CA MET A 169 5.32 24.51 -13.93
C MET A 169 5.34 25.35 -15.21
N ILE A 170 6.42 25.25 -16.00
CA ILE A 170 6.50 25.90 -17.32
C ILE A 170 5.48 25.28 -18.28
N LYS A 171 5.44 23.95 -18.35
CA LYS A 171 4.52 23.24 -19.25
C LYS A 171 3.07 23.48 -18.90
N ALA A 172 2.73 23.53 -17.61
CA ALA A 172 1.37 23.82 -17.14
C ALA A 172 0.87 25.21 -17.58
N LYS A 173 1.76 26.23 -17.56
CA LYS A 173 1.48 27.58 -18.06
C LYS A 173 1.32 27.63 -19.58
N GLU A 174 2.06 26.83 -20.32
CA GLU A 174 1.99 26.78 -21.80
C GLU A 174 0.76 26.03 -22.32
N THR A 175 0.21 25.09 -21.55
CA THR A 175 -0.95 24.27 -21.96
C THR A 175 -2.31 24.79 -21.48
N ASP A 176 -2.38 26.00 -20.93
CA ASP A 176 -3.62 26.59 -20.36
C ASP A 176 -4.29 25.67 -19.32
N LEU A 177 -3.48 24.84 -18.64
CA LEU A 177 -3.93 24.05 -17.50
C LEU A 177 -4.08 25.03 -16.34
N ALA A 178 -5.31 25.48 -16.10
CA ALA A 178 -5.65 26.27 -14.93
C ALA A 178 -5.21 25.51 -13.67
N LEU A 179 -4.08 25.92 -13.10
CA LEU A 179 -3.64 25.49 -11.79
C LEU A 179 -4.43 26.33 -10.79
N HIS A 180 -5.54 25.78 -10.30
CA HIS A 180 -6.25 26.32 -9.16
C HIS A 180 -5.28 26.45 -7.99
N THR A 181 -5.33 27.58 -7.28
CA THR A 181 -4.53 27.73 -6.08
C THR A 181 -5.08 26.80 -4.99
N PRO A 182 -4.24 26.29 -4.07
CA PRO A 182 -4.69 25.39 -3.01
C PRO A 182 -5.79 25.97 -2.11
N GLU A 183 -5.96 27.29 -2.09
CA GLU A 183 -7.08 27.94 -1.39
C GLU A 183 -8.43 27.82 -2.13
N GLU A 184 -8.44 27.65 -3.46
CA GLU A 184 -9.66 27.51 -4.26
C GLU A 184 -10.27 26.10 -4.18
N ASP A 185 -9.45 25.08 -3.92
CA ASP A 185 -9.86 23.66 -3.81
C ASP A 185 -10.38 23.25 -2.42
N GLN A 186 -10.51 24.20 -1.47
CA GLN A 186 -10.92 23.91 -0.09
C GLN A 186 -12.44 23.87 0.15
N ILE A 187 -13.28 23.87 -0.88
CA ILE A 187 -14.72 23.75 -0.67
C ILE A 187 -15.10 22.25 -0.66
N PRO A 188 -15.53 21.68 0.48
CA PRO A 188 -15.80 20.25 0.55
C PRO A 188 -16.94 19.91 -0.41
N LEU A 189 -16.73 18.92 -1.27
CA LEU A 189 -17.74 18.37 -2.15
C LEU A 189 -18.31 17.09 -1.53
N LYS A 190 -19.62 16.86 -1.71
CA LYS A 190 -20.27 15.60 -1.36
C LYS A 190 -19.64 14.50 -2.20
N THR A 191 -19.00 13.54 -1.55
CA THR A 191 -18.17 12.49 -2.18
C THR A 191 -18.89 11.67 -3.26
N LEU A 192 -20.22 11.58 -3.18
CA LEU A 192 -21.03 10.75 -4.09
C LEU A 192 -21.79 11.55 -5.15
N SER A 193 -22.02 12.85 -4.95
CA SER A 193 -22.77 13.68 -5.91
C SER A 193 -21.94 14.78 -6.57
N GLY A 194 -20.77 15.11 -6.03
CA GLY A 194 -19.93 16.21 -6.52
C GLY A 194 -20.53 17.59 -6.28
N GLU A 195 -21.64 17.68 -5.54
CA GLU A 195 -22.26 18.95 -5.14
C GLU A 195 -21.53 19.55 -3.94
N LEU A 196 -21.62 20.87 -3.77
CA LEU A 196 -21.06 21.56 -2.61
C LEU A 196 -21.69 21.03 -1.31
N ALA A 197 -20.84 20.71 -0.32
CA ALA A 197 -21.28 20.33 1.01
C ALA A 197 -22.02 21.50 1.67
N ASP A 198 -23.12 21.19 2.36
CA ASP A 198 -23.92 22.21 3.04
C ASP A 198 -23.15 22.78 4.26
N PRO A 199 -23.60 23.93 4.82
CA PRO A 199 -22.90 24.58 5.94
C PRO A 199 -22.72 23.70 7.19
N VAL A 200 -23.67 22.81 7.49
CA VAL A 200 -23.62 21.85 8.61
C VAL A 200 -22.61 20.74 8.33
N GLN A 201 -22.56 20.26 7.09
CA GLN A 201 -21.59 19.24 6.66
C GLN A 201 -20.14 19.76 6.63
N ARG A 202 -19.95 21.08 6.49
CA ARG A 202 -18.63 21.71 6.53
C ARG A 202 -18.02 21.73 7.94
N GLU A 203 -18.84 21.88 8.99
CA GLU A 203 -18.38 21.80 10.38
C GLU A 203 -17.93 20.38 10.78
N ASP A 204 -18.59 19.35 10.26
CA ASP A 204 -18.20 17.96 10.51
C ASP A 204 -16.90 17.55 9.81
N LEU A 205 -16.51 18.26 8.74
CA LEU A 205 -15.33 17.96 7.90
C LEU A 205 -14.10 18.82 8.24
N SER A 206 -14.21 19.78 9.16
CA SER A 206 -13.13 20.70 9.55
C SER A 206 -12.29 20.24 10.76
N TRP A 207 -12.20 18.94 11.01
CA TRP A 207 -11.33 18.34 12.06
C TRP A 207 -10.03 17.77 11.49
#